data_AF-A0A316HSC5-F1
#
_entry.id   AF-A0A316HSC5-F1
#
_cell.length_a   1.000
_cell.length_b   1.000
_cell.length_c   1.000
_cell.angle_alpha   90.00
_cell.angle_beta   90.00
_cell.angle_gamma   90.00
#
_symmetry.space_group_name_H-M   'P 1'
#
loop_
_entity.id
_entity.type
_entity.pdbx_description
1 polymer ?
#
loop_
_entity_poly.entity_id
_entity_poly.type
_entity_poly.pdbx_seq_one_letter_code
_entity_poly.pdbx_strand_id
1 'polypeptide(L)'
;MWIAGGRNRAVARSAFAEMLPRQVLERRSKGSFMGYSGAVYRRNKNAMRNFLLDGQLQAHGLLDTDALRRAFDGDVAPRDRSLTRIFDLCMVENRVRHQRDGPA
;
A
#
# COMPACT_ATOMS: atom_id res chain seq x y z
N MET A 1 -20.66 -10.77 -23.95
CA MET A 1 -20.61 -9.93 -22.73
C MET A 1 -19.25 -10.07 -22.06
N TRP A 2 -18.56 -8.97 -21.74
CA TRP A 2 -17.18 -9.00 -21.19
C TRP A 2 -17.09 -9.51 -19.74
N ILE A 3 -18.21 -9.47 -19.01
CA ILE A 3 -18.38 -9.97 -17.64
C ILE A 3 -19.52 -10.98 -17.63
N ALA A 4 -19.34 -12.14 -16.98
CA ALA A 4 -20.40 -13.13 -16.76
C ALA A 4 -20.21 -13.79 -15.38
N GLY A 5 -21.29 -13.97 -14.60
CA GLY A 5 -21.23 -14.59 -13.27
C GLY A 5 -20.23 -13.93 -12.30
N GLY A 6 -20.08 -12.60 -12.36
CA GLY A 6 -19.10 -11.86 -11.56
C GLY A 6 -17.64 -12.02 -12.00
N ARG A 7 -17.37 -12.66 -13.15
CA ARG A 7 -16.02 -12.90 -13.68
C ARG A 7 -15.74 -11.97 -14.85
N ASN A 8 -14.74 -11.10 -14.68
CA ASN A 8 -14.22 -10.23 -15.73
C ASN A 8 -13.43 -11.04 -16.79
N ARG A 9 -13.42 -10.57 -18.05
CA ARG A 9 -12.81 -11.25 -19.21
C ARG A 9 -13.43 -12.62 -19.51
N ALA A 10 -14.75 -12.74 -19.35
CA ALA A 10 -15.46 -14.01 -19.46
C ALA A 10 -15.22 -14.71 -20.82
N VAL A 11 -15.34 -13.97 -21.93
CA VAL A 11 -15.13 -14.49 -23.29
C VAL A 11 -13.72 -15.06 -23.48
N ALA A 12 -12.68 -14.33 -23.05
CA ALA A 12 -11.30 -14.81 -23.15
C ALA A 12 -11.07 -16.06 -22.29
N ARG A 13 -11.61 -16.11 -21.07
CA ARG A 13 -11.46 -17.29 -20.21
C ARG A 13 -12.13 -18.53 -20.80
N SER A 14 -13.28 -18.38 -21.44
CA SER A 14 -13.95 -19.48 -22.13
C SER A 14 -13.17 -19.94 -23.36
N ALA A 15 -12.66 -19.01 -24.17
CA ALA A 15 -11.91 -19.34 -25.38
C ALA A 15 -10.57 -20.08 -25.11
N PHE A 16 -9.94 -19.81 -23.96
CA PHE A 16 -8.65 -20.38 -23.59
C PHE A 16 -8.74 -21.43 -22.45
N ALA A 17 -9.93 -21.95 -22.15
CA ALA A 17 -10.17 -22.86 -21.02
C ALA A 17 -9.34 -24.16 -21.11
N GLU A 18 -9.13 -24.68 -22.31
CA GLU A 18 -8.38 -25.92 -22.53
C GLU A 18 -6.87 -25.69 -22.71
N MET A 19 -6.43 -24.43 -22.79
CA MET A 19 -5.03 -24.06 -23.10
C MET A 19 -4.27 -23.47 -21.90
N LEU A 20 -4.97 -23.10 -20.82
CA LEU A 20 -4.36 -22.43 -19.67
C LEU A 20 -4.49 -23.29 -18.40
N PRO A 21 -3.48 -23.28 -17.51
CA PRO A 21 -3.60 -23.92 -16.21
C PRO A 21 -4.82 -23.40 -15.44
N ARG A 22 -5.49 -24.30 -14.73
CA ARG A 22 -6.66 -24.01 -13.88
C ARG A 22 -6.46 -22.78 -12.99
N GLN A 23 -5.26 -22.64 -12.41
CA GLN A 23 -4.88 -21.51 -11.56
C GLN A 23 -4.98 -20.14 -12.28
N VAL A 24 -4.68 -20.07 -13.58
CA VAL A 24 -4.79 -18.83 -14.39
C VAL A 24 -6.26 -18.54 -14.74
N LEU A 25 -7.03 -19.59 -15.05
CA LEU A 25 -8.45 -19.49 -15.39
C LEU A 25 -9.33 -19.12 -14.20
N GLU A 26 -8.98 -19.56 -13.01
CA GLU A 26 -9.71 -19.28 -11.77
C GLU A 26 -9.21 -18.02 -11.06
N ARG A 27 -8.01 -17.52 -11.39
CA ARG A 27 -7.45 -16.30 -10.81
C ARG A 27 -8.39 -15.10 -10.98
N ARG A 28 -9.00 -14.68 -9.86
CA ARG A 28 -9.98 -13.57 -9.81
C ARG A 28 -9.31 -12.19 -9.72
N SER A 29 -8.10 -12.12 -9.20
CA SER A 29 -7.35 -10.87 -9.05
C SER A 29 -6.07 -10.90 -9.90
N LYS A 30 -5.74 -9.80 -10.59
CA LYS A 30 -4.32 -9.49 -10.77
C LYS A 30 -3.81 -9.21 -9.35
N GLY A 31 -2.65 -9.75 -8.95
CA GLY A 31 -2.07 -9.45 -7.64
C GLY A 31 -2.23 -7.95 -7.40
N SER A 32 -3.10 -7.58 -6.45
CA SER A 32 -3.51 -6.19 -6.33
C SER A 32 -2.29 -5.43 -5.83
N PHE A 33 -1.97 -4.31 -6.44
CA PHE A 33 -0.94 -3.41 -5.91
C PHE A 33 -1.18 -3.15 -4.42
N MET A 34 -2.44 -2.99 -4.01
CA MET A 34 -2.83 -2.85 -2.60
C MET A 34 -2.45 -4.06 -1.74
N GLY A 35 -2.52 -5.29 -2.27
CA GLY A 35 -2.10 -6.49 -1.56
C GLY A 35 -0.59 -6.54 -1.35
N TYR A 36 0.18 -6.13 -2.38
CA TYR A 36 1.63 -5.98 -2.28
C TYR A 36 2.02 -4.86 -1.32
N SER A 37 1.43 -3.67 -1.44
CA SER A 37 1.65 -2.54 -0.52
C SER A 37 1.30 -2.91 0.93
N GLY A 38 0.23 -3.68 1.14
CA GLY A 38 -0.10 -4.23 2.45
C GLY A 38 0.97 -5.17 3.01
N ALA A 39 1.56 -6.02 2.18
CA ALA A 39 2.67 -6.89 2.58
C ALA A 39 3.94 -6.08 2.91
N VAL A 40 4.28 -5.09 2.09
CA VAL A 40 5.41 -4.18 2.33
C VAL A 40 5.22 -3.41 3.63
N TYR A 41 4.01 -2.86 3.86
CA TYR A 41 3.68 -2.15 5.10
C TYR A 41 3.86 -3.06 6.31
N ARG A 42 3.25 -4.26 6.33
CA ARG A 42 3.39 -5.19 7.46
C ARG A 42 4.86 -5.53 7.76
N ARG A 43 5.67 -5.75 6.72
CA ARG A 43 7.09 -6.06 6.87
C ARG A 43 7.89 -4.89 7.45
N ASN A 44 7.56 -3.66 7.10
CA ASN A 44 8.36 -2.47 7.44
C ASN A 44 7.70 -1.56 8.49
N LYS A 45 6.58 -1.99 9.08
CA LYS A 45 5.71 -1.19 9.95
C LYS A 45 6.48 -0.43 11.04
N ASN A 46 7.34 -1.14 11.77
CA ASN A 46 8.14 -0.55 12.86
C ASN A 46 9.18 0.44 12.35
N ALA A 47 9.83 0.14 11.22
CA ALA A 47 10.80 1.03 10.59
C ALA A 47 10.12 2.32 10.10
N MET A 48 8.96 2.22 9.45
CA MET A 48 8.17 3.37 8.99
C MET A 48 7.68 4.22 10.16
N ARG A 49 7.26 3.57 11.26
CA ARG A 49 6.87 4.27 12.50
C ARG A 49 8.00 5.13 13.04
N ASN A 50 9.18 4.57 13.24
CA ASN A 50 10.33 5.30 13.76
C ASN A 50 10.81 6.36 12.76
N PHE A 51 10.80 6.05 11.47
CA PHE A 51 11.17 7.00 10.42
C PHE A 51 10.37 8.31 10.46
N LEU A 52 9.07 8.22 10.78
CA LEU A 52 8.17 9.36 10.92
C LEU A 52 8.22 9.99 12.31
N LEU A 53 8.12 9.19 13.38
CA LEU A 53 8.02 9.70 14.75
C LEU A 53 9.33 10.27 15.29
N ASP A 54 10.47 9.80 14.77
CA ASP A 54 11.80 10.30 15.10
C ASP A 54 12.36 11.16 13.94
N GLY A 55 11.46 11.64 13.07
CA GLY A 55 11.77 12.35 11.83
C GLY A 55 11.70 13.86 11.90
N GLN A 56 12.07 14.50 10.80
CA GLN A 56 12.08 15.95 10.66
C GLN A 56 10.66 16.52 10.70
N LEU A 57 9.68 15.83 10.11
CA LEU A 57 8.29 16.26 10.21
C LEU A 57 7.80 16.29 11.66
N GLN A 58 8.19 15.32 12.48
CA GLN A 58 7.88 15.34 13.91
C GLN A 58 8.67 16.44 14.63
N ALA A 59 9.96 16.61 14.34
CA ALA A 59 10.81 17.64 14.96
C ALA A 59 10.28 19.06 14.71
N HIS A 60 9.60 19.27 13.59
CA HIS A 60 8.93 20.53 13.24
C HIS A 60 7.46 20.61 13.69
N GLY A 61 6.93 19.61 14.42
CA GLY A 61 5.56 19.60 14.94
C GLY A 61 4.48 19.43 13.86
N LEU A 62 4.81 18.86 12.70
CA LEU A 62 3.92 18.75 11.54
C LEU A 62 3.09 17.45 11.52
N LEU A 63 3.27 16.58 12.51
CA LEU A 63 2.60 15.29 12.60
C LEU A 63 1.66 15.23 13.80
N ASP A 64 0.46 14.70 13.59
CA ASP A 64 -0.38 14.18 14.67
C ASP A 64 0.19 12.83 15.13
N THR A 65 1.04 12.89 16.17
CA THR A 65 1.77 11.73 16.69
C THR A 65 0.86 10.71 17.35
N ASP A 66 -0.22 11.14 17.97
CA ASP A 66 -1.19 10.24 18.61
C ASP A 66 -2.00 9.49 17.56
N ALA A 67 -2.45 10.16 16.49
CA ALA A 67 -3.10 9.50 15.38
C ALA A 67 -2.17 8.52 14.66
N LEU A 68 -0.90 8.87 14.47
CA LEU A 68 0.09 7.96 13.90
C LEU A 68 0.32 6.73 14.78
N ARG A 69 0.49 6.90 16.09
CA ARG A 69 0.64 5.78 17.02
C ARG A 69 -0.56 4.84 16.94
N ARG A 70 -1.79 5.37 17.00
CA ARG A 70 -3.01 4.56 16.83
C ARG A 70 -3.05 3.82 15.49
N ALA A 71 -2.65 4.47 14.39
CA ALA A 71 -2.61 3.84 13.07
C ALA A 71 -1.55 2.72 12.98
N PHE A 72 -0.44 2.86 13.70
CA PHE A 72 0.57 1.82 13.84
C PHE A 72 0.22 0.76 14.89
N ASP A 73 -0.68 1.00 15.84
CA ASP A 73 -1.07 -0.01 16.81
C ASP A 73 -2.26 -0.86 16.30
N GLY A 74 -3.10 -0.27 15.44
CA GLY A 74 -4.25 -0.94 14.84
C GLY A 74 -3.92 -1.92 13.71
N ASP A 75 -4.89 -2.81 13.45
CA ASP A 75 -4.94 -3.61 12.24
C ASP A 75 -5.59 -2.81 11.10
N VAL A 76 -5.02 -2.92 9.89
CA VAL A 76 -5.50 -2.16 8.72
C VAL A 76 -6.81 -2.76 8.24
N ALA A 77 -7.92 -2.07 8.45
CA ALA A 77 -9.24 -2.54 8.01
C ALA A 77 -9.33 -2.59 6.47
N PRO A 78 -10.10 -3.52 5.88
CA PRO A 78 -10.35 -3.53 4.44
C PRO A 78 -11.10 -2.25 4.05
N ARG A 79 -10.41 -1.32 3.36
CA ARG A 79 -10.82 0.06 2.95
C ARG A 79 -10.27 1.21 3.81
N ASP A 80 -9.45 0.91 4.80
CA ASP A 80 -8.72 1.94 5.53
C ASP A 80 -7.72 2.67 4.61
N ARG A 81 -7.78 3.99 4.59
CA ARG A 81 -6.86 4.86 3.81
C ARG A 81 -5.57 5.17 4.57
N SER A 82 -5.46 4.76 5.83
CA SER A 82 -4.31 5.02 6.70
C SER A 82 -3.00 4.51 6.08
N LEU A 83 -3.03 3.35 5.43
CA LEU A 83 -1.85 2.79 4.76
C LEU A 83 -1.33 3.71 3.64
N THR A 84 -2.21 4.21 2.78
CA THR A 84 -1.82 5.17 1.73
C THR A 84 -1.28 6.45 2.36
N ARG A 85 -1.94 6.95 3.41
CA ARG A 85 -1.50 8.18 4.09
C ARG A 85 -0.13 8.04 4.75
N ILE A 86 0.16 6.89 5.36
CA ILE A 86 1.48 6.60 5.94
C ILE A 86 2.55 6.60 4.84
N PHE A 87 2.28 5.99 3.68
CA PHE A 87 3.21 6.05 2.56
C PHE A 87 3.45 7.48 2.07
N ASP A 88 2.41 8.30 1.96
CA ASP A 88 2.53 9.71 1.57
C ASP A 88 3.42 10.48 2.56
N LEU A 89 3.20 10.28 3.86
CA LEU A 89 4.02 10.91 4.91
C LEU A 89 5.48 10.45 4.82
N CYS A 90 5.74 9.16 4.60
CA CYS A 90 7.10 8.66 4.41
C CYS A 90 7.77 9.29 3.17
N MET A 91 7.04 9.50 2.08
CA MET A 91 7.57 10.19 0.91
C MET A 91 7.95 11.64 1.22
N VAL A 92 7.09 12.37 1.94
CA VAL A 92 7.37 13.76 2.33
C VAL A 92 8.58 13.83 3.27
N GLU A 93 8.63 12.97 4.29
CA GLU A 93 9.76 12.89 5.23
C GLU A 93 11.07 12.59 4.49
N ASN A 94 11.06 11.62 3.57
CA ASN A 94 12.24 11.29 2.76
C ASN A 94 12.69 12.49 1.91
N ARG A 95 11.74 13.23 1.34
CA ARG A 95 12.04 14.43 0.56
C ARG A 95 12.67 15.52 1.42
N VAL A 96 12.13 15.79 2.61
CA VAL A 96 12.66 16.79 3.55
C VAL A 96 14.09 16.43 3.99
N ARG A 97 14.35 15.16 4.27
CA ARG A 97 15.69 14.69 4.65
C ARG A 97 16.74 14.96 3.56
N HIS A 98 16.42 14.64 2.30
CA HIS A 98 17.36 14.80 1.19
C HIS A 98 17.40 16.19 0.55
N GLN A 99 16.39 17.05 0.77
CA GLN A 99 16.43 18.44 0.31
C GLN A 99 17.40 19.30 1.12
N ARG A 100 17.71 18.89 2.36
CA ARG A 100 18.70 19.58 3.20
C ARG A 100 20.16 19.32 2.78
N ASP A 101 20.39 18.39 1.85
CA ASP A 101 21.72 18.07 1.29
C ASP A 101 22.04 18.91 0.03
N GLY A 102 21.17 19.84 -0.38
CA GLY A 102 21.44 20.79 -1.46
C GLY A 102 22.23 22.02 -0.97
N PRO A 103 23.15 22.59 -1.76
CA PRO A 103 23.97 23.73 -1.32
C PRO A 103 23.08 24.93 -1.00
N ALA A 104 23.36 25.55 0.15
CA ALA A 104 22.74 26.77 0.65
C ALA A 104 23.04 27.99 -0.25
#